data_AF-A0A950AYM3-F1
#
_entry.id   AF-A0A950AYM3-F1
#
_cell.length_a   1.000
_cell.length_b   1.000
_cell.length_c   1.000
_cell.angle_alpha   90.00
_cell.angle_beta   90.00
_cell.angle_gamma   90.00
#
_symmetry.space_group_name_H-M   'P 1'
#
loop_
_entity.id
_entity.type
_entity.pdbx_description
1 polymer ?
#
loop_
_entity_poly.entity_id
_entity_poly.type
_entity_poly.pdbx_seq_one_letter_code
_entity_poly.pdbx_strand_id
1 'polypeptide(L)'
;MSEFNPYAPPRADVSFGRTPAGDDAGVWKSGKLLVMTKDAALPDRCVRCNQPADGLRLRRNLSWHPAAWFLLLAISPLLYIIVALIVRKTAKIEVGLCEEHRARRRRAITMGWLVSLAGIALMLGLGVAVPDQYTGMGILIGVVILFIGILYGVIGAQVTPPKRIDKRFVWLSRVSP
;
A
#
# COMPACT_ATOMS: atom_id res chain seq x y z
N MET A 1 -40.61 16.27 -31.94
CA MET A 1 -40.63 14.78 -31.97
C MET A 1 -39.28 14.30 -31.50
N SER A 2 -39.21 13.56 -30.40
CA SER A 2 -37.95 12.98 -29.93
C SER A 2 -37.54 11.83 -30.87
N GLU A 3 -36.39 11.95 -31.50
CA GLU A 3 -35.80 10.92 -32.36
C GLU A 3 -35.57 9.65 -31.54
N PHE A 4 -36.40 8.63 -31.76
CA PHE A 4 -36.31 7.33 -31.11
C PHE A 4 -35.10 6.60 -31.68
N ASN A 5 -34.01 6.53 -30.91
CA ASN A 5 -32.82 5.76 -31.25
C ASN A 5 -32.96 4.33 -30.69
N PRO A 6 -33.23 3.30 -31.53
CA PRO A 6 -33.43 1.92 -31.08
C PRO A 6 -32.16 1.27 -30.51
N TYR A 7 -30.99 1.86 -30.76
CA TYR A 7 -29.68 1.40 -30.30
C TYR A 7 -29.13 2.25 -29.17
N ALA A 8 -29.95 3.10 -28.52
CA ALA A 8 -29.50 3.88 -27.38
C ALA A 8 -29.06 2.91 -26.25
N PRO A 9 -27.78 2.97 -25.82
CA PRO A 9 -27.33 2.12 -24.72
C PRO A 9 -28.11 2.48 -23.44
N PRO A 10 -28.33 1.52 -22.53
CA PRO A 10 -28.93 1.82 -21.24
C PRO A 10 -28.10 2.92 -20.57
N ARG A 11 -28.75 4.05 -20.24
CA ARG A 11 -28.10 5.13 -19.51
C ARG A 11 -27.85 4.64 -18.09
N ALA A 12 -26.68 4.05 -17.87
CA ALA A 12 -26.16 3.90 -16.52
C ALA A 12 -25.88 5.31 -16.00
N ASP A 13 -26.43 5.65 -14.84
CA ASP A 13 -26.05 6.85 -14.10
C ASP A 13 -24.63 6.65 -13.54
N VAL A 14 -23.65 6.71 -14.44
CA VAL A 14 -22.25 6.71 -14.08
C VAL A 14 -21.88 8.16 -13.84
N SER A 15 -22.15 8.62 -12.62
CA SER A 15 -21.54 9.84 -12.11
C SER A 15 -20.03 9.58 -11.95
N PHE A 16 -19.29 9.75 -13.05
CA PHE A 16 -17.88 10.09 -12.93
C PHE A 16 -17.87 11.43 -12.23
N GLY A 17 -17.72 11.43 -10.91
CA GLY A 17 -17.53 12.64 -10.13
C GLY A 17 -16.40 13.40 -10.79
N ARG A 18 -16.75 14.47 -11.51
CA ARG A 18 -15.80 15.34 -12.19
C ARG A 18 -15.13 16.11 -11.06
N THR A 19 -14.15 15.49 -10.43
CA THR A 19 -13.30 16.19 -9.47
C THR A 19 -12.62 17.34 -10.21
N PRO A 20 -12.48 18.52 -9.58
CA PRO A 20 -11.87 19.70 -10.20
C PRO A 20 -10.35 19.54 -10.27
N ALA A 21 -9.89 18.39 -10.75
CA ALA A 21 -8.52 18.21 -11.14
C ALA A 21 -8.43 18.80 -12.55
N GLY A 22 -7.57 19.81 -12.74
CA GLY A 22 -7.48 20.60 -13.98
C GLY A 22 -7.35 19.72 -15.22
N ASP A 23 -7.60 20.28 -16.39
CA ASP A 23 -7.83 19.59 -17.68
C ASP A 23 -6.80 18.50 -18.09
N ASP A 24 -5.66 18.41 -17.41
CA ASP A 24 -4.60 17.41 -17.55
C ASP A 24 -4.72 16.18 -16.62
N ALA A 25 -5.65 16.18 -15.66
CA ALA A 25 -5.70 15.18 -14.59
C ALA A 25 -6.54 13.95 -14.96
N GLY A 26 -5.88 12.90 -15.43
CA GLY A 26 -6.51 11.64 -15.80
C GLY A 26 -6.28 10.48 -14.82
N VAL A 27 -7.23 9.54 -14.83
CA VAL A 27 -7.10 8.19 -14.27
C VAL A 27 -7.50 7.19 -15.36
N TRP A 28 -6.63 6.24 -15.69
CA TRP A 28 -6.90 5.21 -16.68
C TRP A 28 -6.21 3.90 -16.34
N LYS A 29 -6.63 2.84 -16.99
CA LYS A 29 -6.06 1.51 -16.81
C LYS A 29 -4.99 1.25 -17.88
N SER A 30 -3.86 0.68 -17.47
CA SER A 30 -2.81 0.18 -18.35
C SER A 30 -2.50 -1.27 -17.98
N GLY A 31 -3.12 -2.22 -18.69
CA GLY A 31 -3.03 -3.65 -18.37
C GLY A 31 -3.58 -3.95 -16.97
N LYS A 32 -2.72 -4.47 -16.07
CA LYS A 32 -3.06 -4.77 -14.66
C LYS A 32 -2.74 -3.61 -13.70
N LEU A 33 -2.38 -2.44 -14.23
CA LEU A 33 -1.99 -1.26 -13.46
C LEU A 33 -3.03 -0.16 -13.61
N LEU A 34 -3.30 0.56 -12.53
CA LEU A 34 -4.01 1.83 -12.56
C LEU A 34 -2.97 2.94 -12.70
N VAL A 35 -3.13 3.77 -13.74
CA VAL A 35 -2.28 4.93 -13.97
C VAL A 35 -3.09 6.18 -13.64
N MET A 36 -2.51 7.05 -12.86
CA MET A 36 -3.12 8.32 -12.53
C MET A 36 -2.08 9.44 -12.57
N THR A 37 -2.54 10.65 -12.85
CA THR A 37 -1.75 11.85 -12.54
C THR A 37 -1.68 12.03 -11.02
N LYS A 38 -0.63 12.72 -10.53
CA LYS A 38 -0.47 12.96 -9.08
C LYS A 38 -1.61 13.77 -8.45
N ASP A 39 -2.24 14.63 -9.24
CA ASP A 39 -3.32 15.52 -8.80
C ASP A 39 -4.71 14.94 -9.09
N ALA A 40 -4.79 13.78 -9.75
CA ALA A 40 -6.06 13.11 -9.96
C ALA A 40 -6.64 12.61 -8.63
N ALA A 41 -7.94 12.81 -8.46
CA ALA A 41 -8.69 12.21 -7.37
C ALA A 41 -9.34 10.91 -7.85
N LEU A 42 -9.26 9.87 -7.02
CA LEU A 42 -9.96 8.63 -7.29
C LEU A 42 -11.46 8.78 -6.97
N PRO A 43 -12.34 8.09 -7.74
CA PRO A 43 -13.75 8.03 -7.42
C PRO A 43 -13.98 7.39 -6.04
N ASP A 44 -15.17 7.58 -5.48
CA ASP A 44 -15.57 7.00 -4.19
C ASP A 44 -15.90 5.49 -4.30
N ARG A 45 -14.93 4.74 -4.81
CA ARG A 45 -14.99 3.30 -5.03
C ARG A 45 -13.77 2.66 -4.42
N CYS A 46 -13.94 1.45 -3.91
CA CYS A 46 -12.87 0.64 -3.37
C CYS A 46 -11.88 0.30 -4.47
N VAL A 47 -10.62 0.73 -4.34
CA VAL A 47 -9.58 0.49 -5.35
C VAL A 47 -9.28 -1.00 -5.59
N ARG A 48 -9.70 -1.88 -4.67
CA ARG A 48 -9.46 -3.33 -4.71
C ARG A 48 -10.58 -4.15 -5.35
N CYS A 49 -11.84 -3.83 -5.03
CA CYS A 49 -13.01 -4.61 -5.44
C CYS A 49 -14.10 -3.78 -6.13
N ASN A 50 -13.91 -2.47 -6.29
CA ASN A 50 -14.84 -1.54 -6.91
C ASN A 50 -16.21 -1.39 -6.22
N GLN A 51 -16.39 -1.96 -5.03
CA GLN A 51 -17.55 -1.68 -4.16
C GLN A 51 -17.56 -0.21 -3.72
N PRO A 52 -18.72 0.38 -3.40
CA PRO A 52 -18.76 1.74 -2.86
C PRO A 52 -17.86 1.87 -1.63
N ALA A 53 -17.16 3.01 -1.54
CA ALA A 53 -16.31 3.31 -0.39
C ALA A 53 -17.07 4.11 0.69
N ASP A 54 -18.28 4.58 0.43
CA ASP A 54 -19.14 5.33 1.36
C ASP A 54 -18.41 6.51 2.02
N GLY A 55 -17.60 7.23 1.24
CA GLY A 55 -16.76 8.35 1.70
C GLY A 55 -15.52 7.95 2.49
N LEU A 56 -15.27 6.65 2.72
CA LEU A 56 -14.15 6.15 3.51
C LEU A 56 -12.83 6.20 2.73
N ARG A 57 -12.21 7.37 2.68
CA ARG A 57 -10.91 7.58 2.03
C ARG A 57 -9.73 7.21 2.93
N LEU A 58 -8.66 6.73 2.30
CA LEU A 58 -7.38 6.44 2.93
C LEU A 58 -6.28 7.27 2.26
N ARG A 59 -5.73 8.22 3.03
CA ARG A 59 -4.58 9.05 2.61
C ARG A 59 -3.29 8.24 2.69
N ARG A 60 -2.50 8.25 1.62
CA ARG A 60 -1.20 7.58 1.55
C ARG A 60 -0.15 8.42 0.86
N ASN A 61 1.02 8.48 1.49
CA ASN A 61 2.24 8.94 0.86
C ASN A 61 2.97 7.72 0.32
N LEU A 62 2.89 7.52 -1.00
CA LEU A 62 3.63 6.46 -1.68
C LEU A 62 5.04 6.95 -1.97
N SER A 63 6.04 6.10 -1.70
CA SER A 63 7.44 6.35 -2.02
C SER A 63 7.95 5.24 -2.94
N TRP A 64 8.66 5.62 -3.99
CA TRP A 64 9.28 4.69 -4.93
C TRP A 64 10.69 5.18 -5.24
N HIS A 65 11.64 4.25 -5.30
CA HIS A 65 12.98 4.50 -5.81
C HIS A 65 13.36 3.37 -6.78
N PRO A 66 14.16 3.67 -7.82
CA PRO A 66 14.61 2.65 -8.78
C PRO A 66 15.38 1.52 -8.10
N ALA A 67 15.15 0.27 -8.53
CA ALA A 67 15.83 -0.91 -7.98
C ALA A 67 17.35 -0.91 -8.24
N ALA A 68 17.83 -0.20 -9.27
CA ALA A 68 19.26 -0.09 -9.58
C ALA A 68 20.09 0.43 -8.40
N TRP A 69 19.50 1.24 -7.51
CA TRP A 69 20.21 1.79 -6.36
C TRP A 69 20.52 0.76 -5.28
N PHE A 70 19.89 -0.41 -5.26
CA PHE A 70 20.25 -1.47 -4.32
C PHE A 70 21.68 -1.97 -4.49
N LEU A 71 22.32 -1.76 -5.66
CA LEU A 71 23.73 -2.08 -5.86
C LEU A 71 24.65 -1.26 -4.92
N LEU A 72 24.25 -0.04 -4.56
CA LEU A 72 25.01 0.79 -3.62
C LEU A 72 25.04 0.21 -2.20
N LEU A 73 24.07 -0.62 -1.85
CA LEU A 73 24.03 -1.29 -0.55
C LEU A 73 25.25 -2.20 -0.35
N ALA A 74 25.74 -2.83 -1.43
CA ALA A 74 26.92 -3.68 -1.39
C ALA A 74 28.23 -2.88 -1.20
N ILE A 75 28.25 -1.61 -1.61
CA ILE A 75 29.42 -0.74 -1.45
C ILE A 75 29.43 -0.11 -0.06
N SER A 76 28.32 0.54 0.30
CA SER A 76 28.15 1.17 1.60
C SER A 76 26.68 1.38 1.93
N PRO A 77 26.18 0.82 3.04
CA PRO A 77 24.82 1.07 3.50
C PRO A 77 24.52 2.56 3.75
N LEU A 78 25.51 3.31 4.22
CA LEU A 78 25.36 4.74 4.48
C LEU A 78 25.16 5.53 3.18
N LEU A 79 25.98 5.24 2.17
CA LEU A 79 25.87 5.88 0.85
C LEU A 79 24.55 5.55 0.18
N TYR A 80 24.09 4.29 0.28
CA TYR A 80 22.76 3.89 -0.19
C TYR A 80 21.66 4.73 0.45
N ILE A 81 21.67 4.93 1.78
CA ILE A 81 20.65 5.72 2.48
C ILE A 81 20.61 7.15 1.94
N ILE A 82 21.77 7.81 1.81
CA ILE A 82 21.85 9.19 1.31
C ILE A 82 21.27 9.28 -0.10
N VAL A 83 21.70 8.40 -1.01
CA VAL A 83 21.22 8.38 -2.39
C VAL A 83 19.73 8.07 -2.45
N ALA A 84 19.25 7.08 -1.69
CA ALA A 84 17.83 6.72 -1.63
C ALA A 84 16.95 7.90 -1.16
N LEU A 85 17.42 8.69 -0.20
CA LEU A 85 16.72 9.89 0.28
C LEU A 85 16.64 11.00 -0.78
N ILE A 86 17.66 11.12 -1.64
CA ILE A 86 17.72 12.11 -2.72
C ILE A 86 16.86 11.68 -3.92
N VAL A 87 16.94 10.41 -4.33
CA VAL A 87 16.30 9.92 -5.57
C VAL A 87 14.87 9.43 -5.36
N ARG A 88 14.40 9.28 -4.11
CA ARG A 88 13.04 8.83 -3.82
C ARG A 88 12.03 9.77 -4.48
N LYS A 89 11.11 9.19 -5.22
CA LYS A 89 9.94 9.87 -5.76
C LYS A 89 8.77 9.58 -4.84
N THR A 90 8.08 10.63 -4.42
CA THR A 90 6.88 10.51 -3.58
C THR A 90 5.63 11.00 -4.30
N ALA A 91 4.49 10.39 -3.99
CA ALA A 91 3.17 10.85 -4.43
C ALA A 91 2.19 10.74 -3.26
N LYS A 92 1.37 11.77 -3.05
CA LYS A 92 0.28 11.76 -2.07
C LYS A 92 -0.99 11.38 -2.81
N ILE A 93 -1.66 10.32 -2.39
CA ILE A 93 -2.91 9.87 -3.01
C ILE A 93 -3.97 9.60 -1.94
N GLU A 94 -5.23 9.79 -2.33
CA GLU A 94 -6.38 9.39 -1.56
C GLU A 94 -7.10 8.25 -2.28
N VAL A 95 -7.21 7.10 -1.63
CA VAL A 95 -7.88 5.92 -2.22
C VAL A 95 -9.13 5.56 -1.41
N GLY A 96 -10.24 5.29 -2.11
CA GLY A 96 -11.43 4.71 -1.49
C GLY A 96 -11.20 3.24 -1.11
N LEU A 97 -11.68 2.84 0.06
CA LEU A 97 -11.66 1.45 0.53
C LEU A 97 -12.98 1.11 1.22
N CYS A 98 -13.61 0.02 0.76
CA CYS A 98 -14.78 -0.53 1.44
C CYS A 98 -14.41 -1.03 2.85
N GLU A 99 -15.43 -1.20 3.69
CA GLU A 99 -15.28 -1.62 5.08
C GLU A 99 -14.56 -2.97 5.21
N GLU A 100 -14.87 -3.95 4.35
CA GLU A 100 -14.24 -5.27 4.39
C GLU A 100 -12.72 -5.22 4.19
N HIS A 101 -12.25 -4.48 3.18
CA HIS A 101 -10.82 -4.35 2.90
C HIS A 101 -10.11 -3.52 3.97
N ARG A 102 -10.80 -2.53 4.54
CA ARG A 102 -10.32 -1.76 5.69
C ARG A 102 -10.20 -2.64 6.94
N ALA A 103 -11.18 -3.49 7.23
CA ALA A 103 -11.18 -4.42 8.34
C ALA A 103 -10.10 -5.49 8.17
N ARG A 104 -9.93 -6.06 6.97
CA ARG A 104 -8.85 -7.00 6.66
C ARG A 104 -7.47 -6.38 6.92
N ARG A 105 -7.27 -5.14 6.48
CA ARG A 105 -6.04 -4.38 6.75
C ARG A 105 -5.83 -4.16 8.25
N ARG A 106 -6.87 -3.76 8.99
CA ARG A 106 -6.79 -3.56 10.46
C ARG A 106 -6.41 -4.86 11.15
N ARG A 107 -7.07 -5.98 10.81
CA ARG A 107 -6.78 -7.32 11.34
C ARG A 107 -5.33 -7.75 11.06
N ALA A 108 -4.82 -7.50 9.86
CA ALA A 108 -3.43 -7.81 9.54
C ALA A 108 -2.44 -6.99 10.39
N ILE A 109 -2.72 -5.70 10.62
CA ILE A 109 -1.89 -4.83 11.47
C ILE A 109 -1.96 -5.27 12.93
N THR A 110 -3.16 -5.55 13.46
CA THR A 110 -3.32 -6.00 14.85
C THR A 110 -2.63 -7.34 15.08
N MET A 111 -2.78 -8.29 14.16
CA MET A 111 -2.09 -9.57 14.25
C MET A 111 -0.57 -9.41 14.14
N GLY A 112 -0.08 -8.54 13.25
CA GLY A 112 1.34 -8.20 13.17
C GLY A 112 1.88 -7.67 14.50
N TRP A 113 1.16 -6.73 15.13
CA TRP A 113 1.53 -6.21 16.45
C TRP A 113 1.51 -7.28 17.55
N LEU A 114 0.47 -8.11 17.61
CA LEU A 114 0.37 -9.19 18.61
C LEU A 114 1.53 -10.18 18.49
N VAL A 115 1.86 -10.59 17.27
CA VAL A 115 2.99 -11.51 17.01
C VAL A 115 4.32 -10.85 17.34
N SER A 116 4.51 -9.58 16.98
CA SER A 116 5.73 -8.84 17.31
C SER A 116 5.91 -8.66 18.83
N LEU A 117 4.83 -8.32 19.55
CA LEU A 117 4.85 -8.19 21.00
C LEU A 117 5.11 -9.53 21.69
N ALA A 118 4.54 -10.63 21.18
CA ALA A 118 4.83 -11.98 21.66
C ALA A 118 6.30 -12.34 21.46
N GLY A 119 6.89 -11.99 20.31
CA GLY A 119 8.34 -12.16 20.06
C GLY A 119 9.20 -11.40 21.08
N ILE A 120 8.88 -10.15 21.36
CA ILE A 120 9.58 -9.32 22.36
C ILE A 120 9.42 -9.91 23.77
N ALA A 121 8.20 -10.32 24.14
CA ALA A 121 7.93 -10.95 25.43
C ALA A 121 8.72 -12.26 25.60
N LEU A 122 8.87 -13.06 24.53
CA LEU A 122 9.72 -14.25 24.52
C LEU A 122 11.20 -13.90 24.73
N MET A 123 11.72 -12.87 24.07
CA MET A 123 13.11 -12.44 24.25
C MET A 123 13.40 -12.01 25.70
N LEU A 124 12.49 -11.24 26.29
CA LEU A 124 12.66 -10.71 27.65
C LEU A 124 12.36 -11.76 28.72
N GLY A 125 11.34 -12.60 28.52
CA GLY A 125 10.88 -13.58 29.48
C GLY A 125 11.73 -14.85 29.53
N LEU A 126 12.28 -15.31 28.40
CA LEU A 126 13.20 -16.45 28.41
C LEU A 126 14.54 -16.08 29.07
N GLY A 127 15.01 -14.84 28.94
CA GLY A 127 16.26 -14.40 29.58
C GLY A 127 16.28 -14.50 31.11
N VAL A 128 15.12 -14.60 31.77
CA VAL A 128 14.99 -14.76 33.23
C VAL A 128 14.53 -16.15 33.67
N ALA A 129 14.00 -16.98 32.78
CA ALA A 129 13.32 -18.23 33.13
C ALA A 129 14.06 -19.50 32.66
N VAL A 130 14.95 -19.42 31.66
CA VAL A 130 15.73 -20.58 31.19
C VAL A 130 17.18 -20.56 31.65
N PRO A 131 17.80 -21.74 31.84
CA PRO A 131 19.23 -21.86 32.10
C PRO A 131 20.08 -21.18 31.01
N ASP A 132 21.23 -20.62 31.40
CA ASP A 132 22.12 -19.82 30.53
C ASP A 132 22.46 -20.46 29.18
N GLN A 133 22.55 -21.80 29.14
CA GLN A 133 22.83 -22.57 27.92
C GLN A 133 21.72 -22.47 26.84
N TYR A 134 20.49 -22.10 27.20
CA TYR A 134 19.35 -21.98 26.28
C TYR A 134 18.91 -20.53 26.05
N THR A 135 19.41 -19.59 26.84
CA THR A 135 19.08 -18.16 26.74
C THR A 135 19.35 -17.61 25.33
N GLY A 136 20.48 -17.97 24.73
CA GLY A 136 20.83 -17.56 23.36
C GLY A 136 19.83 -18.06 22.30
N MET A 137 19.34 -19.30 22.44
CA MET A 137 18.35 -19.87 21.52
C MET A 137 16.98 -19.20 21.68
N GLY A 138 16.58 -18.88 22.92
CA GLY A 138 15.35 -18.15 23.21
C GLY A 138 15.32 -16.74 22.59
N ILE A 139 16.43 -16.00 22.69
CA ILE A 139 16.60 -14.69 22.05
C ILE A 139 16.45 -14.82 20.53
N LEU A 140 17.12 -15.79 19.90
CA LEU A 140 17.05 -15.99 18.46
C LEU A 140 15.63 -16.31 17.97
N ILE A 141 14.90 -17.18 18.68
CA ILE A 141 13.50 -17.50 18.37
C ILE A 141 12.63 -16.24 18.48
N GLY A 142 12.79 -15.45 19.55
CA GLY A 142 12.05 -14.21 19.73
C GLY A 142 12.31 -13.18 18.62
N VAL A 143 13.57 -13.04 18.17
CA VAL A 143 13.94 -12.19 17.02
C VAL A 143 13.23 -12.66 15.74
N VAL A 144 13.25 -13.96 15.46
CA VAL A 144 12.60 -14.51 14.26
C VAL A 144 11.10 -14.25 14.29
N ILE A 145 10.42 -14.49 15.42
CA ILE A 145 8.99 -14.23 15.59
C ILE A 145 8.69 -12.74 15.42
N LEU A 146 9.52 -11.86 15.98
CA LEU A 146 9.39 -10.41 15.81
C LEU A 146 9.43 -10.01 14.34
N PHE A 147 10.42 -10.50 13.59
CA PHE A 147 10.55 -10.25 12.15
C PHE A 147 9.35 -10.78 11.36
N ILE A 148 8.86 -11.99 11.67
CA ILE A 148 7.68 -12.56 11.02
C ILE A 148 6.45 -11.68 11.26
N GLY A 149 6.22 -11.23 12.50
CA GLY A 149 5.11 -10.33 12.84
C GLY A 149 5.16 -9.01 12.08
N ILE A 150 6.35 -8.38 12.01
CA ILE A 150 6.56 -7.13 11.27
C ILE A 150 6.29 -7.35 9.77
N LEU A 151 6.88 -8.39 9.17
CA LEU A 151 6.72 -8.67 7.74
C LEU A 151 5.26 -8.96 7.39
N TYR A 152 4.57 -9.78 8.18
CA TYR A 152 3.15 -10.09 8.00
C TYR A 152 2.29 -8.82 8.09
N GLY A 153 2.52 -7.99 9.12
CA GLY A 153 1.79 -6.74 9.31
C GLY A 153 2.02 -5.75 8.17
N VAL A 154 3.26 -5.57 7.73
CA VAL A 154 3.62 -4.67 6.62
C VAL A 154 3.01 -5.15 5.31
N ILE A 155 3.19 -6.42 4.95
CA ILE A 155 2.69 -6.97 3.67
C ILE A 155 1.15 -7.01 3.66
N GLY A 156 0.53 -7.44 4.76
CA GLY A 156 -0.93 -7.51 4.89
C GLY A 156 -1.60 -6.13 4.93
N ALA A 157 -0.89 -5.10 5.38
CA ALA A 157 -1.39 -3.72 5.39
C ALA A 157 -1.30 -3.01 4.02
N GLN A 158 -0.59 -3.59 3.04
CA GLN A 158 -0.38 -2.98 1.72
C GLN A 158 -1.61 -3.13 0.82
N VAL A 159 -2.32 -2.01 0.66
CA VAL A 159 -3.51 -1.93 -0.19
C VAL A 159 -3.11 -1.75 -1.66
N THR A 160 -2.31 -0.76 -2.00
CA THR A 160 -1.93 -0.47 -3.40
C THR A 160 -0.43 -0.18 -3.49
N PRO A 161 0.42 -1.20 -3.73
CA PRO A 161 1.84 -0.96 -3.86
C PRO A 161 2.15 -0.18 -5.15
N PRO A 162 2.96 0.89 -5.07
CA PRO A 162 3.41 1.63 -6.25
C PRO A 162 4.38 0.78 -7.05
N LYS A 163 4.10 0.58 -8.34
CA LYS A 163 5.01 -0.12 -9.26
C LYS A 163 6.05 0.84 -9.83
N ARG A 164 5.65 2.08 -10.10
CA ARG A 164 6.47 3.17 -10.64
C ARG A 164 5.87 4.50 -10.21
N ILE A 165 6.71 5.49 -10.00
CA ILE A 165 6.31 6.89 -9.77
C ILE A 165 7.21 7.75 -10.65
N ASP A 166 6.62 8.67 -11.41
CA ASP A 166 7.34 9.68 -12.18
C ASP A 166 7.00 11.10 -11.71
N LYS A 167 7.43 12.11 -12.46
CA LYS A 167 7.12 13.51 -12.13
C LYS A 167 5.61 13.77 -12.21
N ARG A 168 4.94 13.26 -13.26
CA ARG A 168 3.50 13.47 -13.52
C ARG A 168 2.60 12.28 -13.13
N PHE A 169 3.07 11.04 -13.32
CA PHE A 169 2.22 9.85 -13.22
C PHE A 169 2.61 8.90 -12.08
N VAL A 170 1.63 8.15 -11.61
CA VAL A 170 1.75 7.11 -10.58
C VAL A 170 1.11 5.83 -11.13
N TRP A 171 1.84 4.72 -11.05
CA TRP A 171 1.37 3.40 -11.44
C TRP A 171 1.11 2.55 -10.20
N LEU A 172 -0.15 2.22 -9.97
CA LEU A 172 -0.60 1.41 -8.84
C LEU A 172 -0.88 -0.02 -9.30
N SER A 173 -0.47 -0.98 -8.47
CA SER A 173 -0.75 -2.40 -8.69
C SER A 173 -1.81 -2.90 -7.70
N ARG A 174 -2.32 -4.11 -7.96
CA ARG A 174 -3.37 -4.77 -7.15
C ARG A 174 -4.65 -3.93 -7.07
N VAL A 175 -5.10 -3.46 -8.22
CA VAL A 175 -6.39 -2.77 -8.39
C VAL A 175 -7.42 -3.73 -8.99
N SER A 176 -8.72 -3.45 -8.81
CA SER A 176 -9.76 -4.26 -9.48
C SER A 176 -9.60 -4.17 -11.01
N PRO A 177 -10.02 -5.22 -11.75
CA PRO A 177 -10.19 -5.10 -13.20
C PRO A 177 -11.25 -4.05 -13.55
#